data_AF-A0A7Y2JQT4-F1
#
_entry.id   AF-A0A7Y2JQT4-F1
#
_cell.length_a   1.000
_cell.length_b   1.000
_cell.length_c   1.000
_cell.angle_alpha   90.00
_cell.angle_beta   90.00
_cell.angle_gamma   90.00
#
_symmetry.space_group_name_H-M   'P 1'
#
loop_
_entity.id
_entity.type
_entity.pdbx_description
1 polymer ?
#
loop_
_entity_poly.entity_id
_entity_poly.type
_entity_poly.pdbx_seq_one_letter_code
_entity_poly.pdbx_strand_id
1 'polypeptide(L)'
;ATPLAQAEYEKCYDTLAPEAAPGRTPVVHHRLATHWARLIELLYAAERIVELANDPDITSDNVHAVPQETPTEGVGIVEAPRGTLTHHYWTDERGVLTKVNLIVGTTNNYAPISMSIKRAAEHLITKGEVVTEGMLNKIEMAFRAYDPCFGCATHSLPGRMPLQVTIRDANGAPIEVLKQFC
;
A
#
# COMPACT_ATOMS: atom_id res chain seq x y z
N ALA A 1 13.61 9.09 -14.51
CA ALA A 1 13.47 7.62 -14.35
C ALA A 1 14.30 6.93 -15.44
N THR A 2 14.31 5.60 -15.49
CA THR A 2 14.91 4.84 -16.60
C THR A 2 14.16 5.13 -17.91
N PRO A 3 14.80 5.02 -19.10
CA PRO A 3 14.26 5.58 -20.33
C PRO A 3 12.89 5.02 -20.75
N LEU A 4 12.69 3.70 -20.70
CA LEU A 4 11.43 3.09 -21.13
C LEU A 4 10.31 3.34 -20.12
N ALA A 5 10.60 3.21 -18.83
CA ALA A 5 9.65 3.54 -17.78
C ALA A 5 9.22 5.01 -17.82
N GLN A 6 10.15 5.93 -18.11
CA GLN A 6 9.86 7.36 -18.24
C GLN A 6 8.90 7.63 -19.42
N ALA A 7 9.10 6.97 -20.56
CA ALA A 7 8.21 7.13 -21.71
C ALA A 7 6.78 6.63 -21.42
N GLU A 8 6.63 5.49 -20.74
CA GLU A 8 5.31 4.99 -20.34
C GLU A 8 4.68 5.82 -19.21
N TYR A 9 5.48 6.42 -18.32
CA TYR A 9 5.03 7.41 -17.34
C TYR A 9 4.39 8.62 -18.04
N GLU A 10 5.09 9.23 -19.00
CA GLU A 10 4.62 10.41 -19.73
C GLU A 10 3.33 10.09 -20.48
N LYS A 11 3.30 8.99 -21.22
CA LYS A 11 2.10 8.51 -21.92
C LYS A 11 0.91 8.27 -21.00
N CYS A 12 1.14 7.71 -19.81
CA CYS A 12 0.08 7.50 -18.82
C CYS A 12 -0.53 8.83 -18.37
N TYR A 13 0.30 9.84 -18.10
CA TYR A 13 -0.18 11.17 -17.71
C TYR A 13 -0.80 11.96 -18.85
N ASP A 14 -0.25 11.91 -20.05
CA ASP A 14 -0.85 12.53 -21.23
C ASP A 14 -2.24 11.94 -21.52
N THR A 15 -2.44 10.65 -21.21
CA THR A 15 -3.73 9.97 -21.39
C THR A 15 -4.73 10.30 -20.28
N LEU A 16 -4.29 10.34 -19.02
CA LEU A 16 -5.17 10.37 -17.85
C LEU A 16 -5.26 11.74 -17.14
N ALA A 17 -4.36 12.66 -17.45
CA ALA A 17 -4.32 14.02 -16.92
C ALA A 17 -3.80 15.05 -17.96
N PRO A 18 -4.37 15.11 -19.18
CA PRO A 18 -3.89 15.98 -20.26
C PRO A 18 -3.97 17.48 -19.93
N GLU A 19 -4.83 17.87 -18.98
CA GLU A 19 -5.07 19.26 -18.59
C GLU A 19 -4.21 19.72 -17.40
N ALA A 20 -3.23 18.92 -16.98
CA ALA A 20 -2.41 19.24 -15.82
C ALA A 20 -1.67 20.58 -16.01
N ALA A 21 -1.84 21.49 -15.06
CA ALA A 21 -1.26 22.82 -15.12
C ALA A 21 0.28 22.76 -15.19
N PRO A 22 0.93 23.57 -16.05
CA PRO A 22 2.39 23.65 -16.11
C PRO A 22 3.00 23.93 -14.74
N GLY A 23 4.04 23.17 -14.36
CA GLY A 23 4.76 23.35 -13.10
C GLY A 23 4.13 22.67 -11.88
N ARG A 24 3.06 21.88 -12.05
CA ARG A 24 2.55 20.97 -11.00
C ARG A 24 2.67 19.53 -11.47
N THR A 25 3.08 18.63 -10.58
CA THR A 25 3.00 17.19 -10.83
C THR A 25 1.54 16.83 -11.10
N PRO A 26 1.21 16.28 -12.29
CA PRO A 26 -0.15 15.86 -12.58
C PRO A 26 -0.60 14.80 -11.56
N VAL A 27 -1.87 14.84 -11.14
CA VAL A 27 -2.41 13.85 -10.20
C VAL A 27 -3.55 13.08 -10.87
N VAL A 28 -3.38 11.76 -10.97
CA VAL A 28 -4.39 10.86 -11.53
C VAL A 28 -5.10 10.14 -10.38
N HIS A 29 -6.40 10.37 -10.23
CA HIS A 29 -7.22 9.74 -9.17
C HIS A 29 -8.02 8.52 -9.64
N HIS A 30 -7.86 8.10 -10.90
CA HIS A 30 -8.52 6.92 -11.45
C HIS A 30 -8.02 5.64 -10.77
N ARG A 31 -8.93 4.91 -10.10
CA ARG A 31 -8.55 3.74 -9.29
C ARG A 31 -7.95 2.60 -10.09
N LEU A 32 -8.45 2.33 -11.29
CA LEU A 32 -7.90 1.27 -12.15
C LEU A 32 -6.56 1.67 -12.79
N ALA A 33 -6.22 2.97 -12.81
CA ALA A 33 -4.94 3.43 -13.33
C ALA A 33 -3.74 3.00 -12.47
N THR A 34 -3.98 2.58 -11.21
CA THR A 34 -2.93 1.98 -10.37
C THR A 34 -2.35 0.71 -10.98
N HIS A 35 -3.10 -0.03 -11.82
CA HIS A 35 -2.55 -1.14 -12.58
C HIS A 35 -1.52 -0.69 -13.61
N TRP A 36 -1.80 0.39 -14.35
CA TRP A 36 -0.85 0.95 -15.31
C TRP A 36 0.39 1.51 -14.58
N ALA A 37 0.19 2.25 -13.49
CA ALA A 37 1.29 2.72 -12.64
C ALA A 37 2.20 1.56 -12.18
N ARG A 38 1.62 0.43 -11.75
CA ARG A 38 2.38 -0.75 -11.34
C ARG A 38 3.17 -1.38 -12.49
N LEU A 39 2.66 -1.35 -13.72
CA LEU A 39 3.41 -1.82 -14.90
C LEU A 39 4.60 -0.90 -15.21
N ILE A 40 4.44 0.41 -15.04
CA ILE A 40 5.52 1.39 -15.18
C ILE A 40 6.59 1.14 -14.12
N GLU A 41 6.21 0.94 -12.85
CA GLU A 41 7.14 0.60 -11.77
C GLU A 41 7.85 -0.74 -11.99
N LEU A 42 7.15 -1.73 -12.54
CA LEU A 42 7.75 -3.02 -12.91
C LEU A 42 8.81 -2.85 -14.01
N LEU A 43 8.52 -2.05 -15.03
CA LEU A 43 9.47 -1.73 -16.10
C LEU A 43 10.68 -0.97 -15.56
N TYR A 44 10.43 0.03 -14.71
CA TYR A 44 11.49 0.76 -14.01
C TYR A 44 12.38 -0.18 -13.20
N ALA A 45 11.78 -1.07 -12.40
CA ALA A 45 12.53 -2.03 -11.60
C ALA A 45 13.39 -2.95 -12.48
N ALA A 46 12.87 -3.42 -13.61
CA ALA A 46 13.62 -4.24 -14.55
C ALA A 46 14.83 -3.48 -15.14
N GLU A 47 14.64 -2.25 -15.60
CA GLU A 47 15.74 -1.41 -16.12
C GLU A 47 16.77 -1.09 -15.03
N ARG A 48 16.30 -0.73 -13.83
CA ARG A 48 17.15 -0.39 -12.68
C ARG A 48 17.98 -1.58 -12.20
N ILE A 49 17.44 -2.79 -12.25
CA ILE A 49 18.19 -4.02 -11.93
C ILE A 49 19.36 -4.20 -12.89
N VAL A 50 19.19 -3.93 -14.18
CA VAL A 50 20.29 -4.03 -15.16
C VAL A 50 21.37 -3.00 -14.86
N GLU A 51 21.01 -1.76 -14.53
CA GLU A 51 21.98 -0.73 -14.13
C GLU A 51 22.78 -1.17 -12.92
N LEU A 52 22.10 -1.61 -11.86
CA LEU A 52 22.73 -2.06 -10.61
C LEU A 52 23.61 -3.29 -10.83
N ALA A 53 23.16 -4.26 -11.65
CA ALA A 53 23.93 -5.46 -11.95
C ALA A 53 25.21 -5.19 -12.74
N ASN A 54 25.27 -4.07 -13.47
CA ASN A 54 26.46 -3.64 -14.20
C ASN A 54 27.31 -2.61 -13.42
N ASP A 55 26.90 -2.24 -12.21
CA ASP A 55 27.68 -1.35 -11.37
C ASP A 55 28.97 -2.05 -10.94
N PRO A 56 30.17 -1.51 -11.25
CA PRO A 56 31.45 -2.11 -10.84
C PRO A 56 31.56 -2.38 -9.34
N ASP A 57 30.86 -1.62 -8.51
CA ASP A 57 30.90 -1.79 -7.06
C ASP A 57 30.06 -3.00 -6.57
N ILE A 58 29.22 -3.62 -7.42
CA ILE A 58 28.38 -4.74 -6.98
C ILE A 58 29.17 -5.98 -6.57
N THR A 59 30.42 -6.11 -7.03
CA THR A 59 31.36 -7.16 -6.64
C THR A 59 32.46 -6.65 -5.70
N SER A 60 32.31 -5.46 -5.12
CA SER A 60 33.27 -4.90 -4.18
C SER A 60 33.35 -5.74 -2.89
N ASP A 61 34.54 -5.89 -2.33
CA ASP A 61 34.73 -6.52 -1.01
C ASP A 61 34.31 -5.60 0.15
N ASN A 62 34.07 -4.32 -0.12
CA ASN A 62 33.67 -3.33 0.88
C ASN A 62 32.14 -3.32 1.10
N VAL A 63 31.61 -4.36 1.74
CA VAL A 63 30.16 -4.58 1.91
C VAL A 63 29.63 -4.30 3.32
N HIS A 64 30.51 -4.02 4.29
CA HIS A 64 30.11 -3.93 5.69
C HIS A 64 30.87 -2.82 6.43
N ALA A 65 30.12 -1.84 6.91
CA ALA A 65 30.60 -0.85 7.87
C ALA A 65 30.23 -1.31 9.29
N VAL A 66 31.24 -1.60 10.12
CA VAL A 66 31.03 -2.00 11.52
C VAL A 66 30.44 -0.81 12.30
N PRO A 67 29.28 -0.97 12.98
CA PRO A 67 28.69 0.10 13.79
C PRO A 67 29.66 0.61 14.86
N GLN A 68 29.79 1.94 14.97
CA GLN A 68 30.65 2.60 15.96
C GLN A 68 29.88 3.08 17.20
N GLU A 69 28.55 3.08 17.12
CA GLU A 69 27.65 3.61 18.14
C GLU A 69 26.59 2.57 18.54
N THR A 70 26.01 2.75 19.73
CA THR A 70 24.94 1.89 20.28
C THR A 70 23.66 2.70 20.50
N PRO A 71 23.02 3.18 19.43
CA PRO A 71 21.77 3.94 19.56
C PRO A 71 20.66 3.04 20.11
N THR A 72 19.82 3.60 20.98
CA THR A 72 18.67 2.88 21.59
C THR A 72 17.36 3.07 20.81
N GLU A 73 17.40 3.77 19.68
CA GLU A 73 16.26 4.04 18.80
C GLU A 73 16.72 4.13 17.35
N GLY A 74 15.93 3.57 16.43
CA GLY A 74 16.22 3.59 14.99
C GLY A 74 14.97 3.53 14.14
N VAL A 75 14.98 4.29 13.04
CA VAL A 75 13.89 4.34 12.05
C VAL A 75 14.43 4.02 10.67
N GLY A 76 13.86 3.01 10.02
CA GLY A 76 14.11 2.66 8.62
C GLY A 76 12.86 2.88 7.78
N ILE A 77 13.00 3.57 6.65
CA ILE A 77 11.90 3.84 5.73
C ILE A 77 12.32 3.46 4.31
N VAL A 78 11.47 2.69 3.62
CA VAL A 78 11.64 2.33 2.21
C VAL A 78 10.30 2.36 1.49
N GLU A 79 10.32 2.48 0.16
CA GLU A 79 9.14 2.25 -0.67
C GLU A 79 9.00 0.75 -0.94
N ALA A 80 8.06 0.10 -0.26
CA ALA A 80 7.64 -1.24 -0.63
C ALA A 80 6.70 -1.17 -1.86
N PRO A 81 6.51 -2.26 -2.62
CA PRO A 81 5.67 -2.25 -3.82
C PRO A 81 4.20 -1.85 -3.63
N ARG A 82 3.75 -1.74 -2.36
CA ARG A 82 2.35 -1.45 -1.97
C ARG A 82 2.24 -0.14 -1.18
N GLY A 83 3.27 0.70 -1.23
CA GLY A 83 3.40 1.98 -0.54
C GLY A 83 4.48 1.97 0.55
N THR A 84 4.69 3.14 1.16
CA THR A 84 5.74 3.39 2.14
C THR A 84 5.72 2.41 3.32
N LEU A 85 6.89 1.85 3.61
CA LEU A 85 7.15 0.92 4.70
C LEU A 85 8.07 1.59 5.73
N THR A 86 7.58 1.71 6.95
CA THR A 86 8.31 2.28 8.10
C THR A 86 8.48 1.23 9.17
N HIS A 87 9.74 1.01 9.56
CA HIS A 87 10.14 0.19 10.68
C HIS A 87 10.77 1.10 11.74
N HIS A 88 10.22 1.10 12.96
CA HIS A 88 10.69 1.93 14.07
C HIS A 88 10.91 1.07 15.30
N TYR A 89 12.15 1.02 15.75
CA TYR A 89 12.59 0.15 16.83
C TYR A 89 13.21 0.96 17.97
N TRP A 90 13.02 0.47 19.19
CA TRP A 90 13.75 0.90 20.37
C TRP A 90 14.37 -0.31 21.06
N THR A 91 15.55 -0.14 21.65
CA THR A 91 16.28 -1.19 22.36
C THR A 91 16.71 -0.77 23.76
N ASP A 92 17.02 -1.73 24.61
CA ASP A 92 17.81 -1.51 25.83
C ASP A 92 19.32 -1.42 25.52
N GLU A 93 20.15 -1.26 26.56
CA GLU A 93 21.61 -1.18 26.47
C GLU A 93 22.26 -2.45 25.89
N ARG A 94 21.53 -3.58 25.89
CA ARG A 94 21.99 -4.87 25.35
C ARG A 94 21.55 -5.06 23.89
N GLY A 95 20.87 -4.08 23.29
CA GLY A 95 20.32 -4.19 21.95
C GLY A 95 19.04 -5.03 21.86
N VAL A 96 18.39 -5.33 23.00
CA VAL A 96 17.13 -6.09 23.02
C VAL A 96 15.97 -5.15 22.77
N LEU A 97 15.08 -5.51 21.84
CA LEU A 97 13.92 -4.70 21.49
C LEU A 97 12.99 -4.49 22.69
N THR A 98 12.71 -3.22 23.02
CA THR A 98 11.78 -2.83 24.10
C THR A 98 10.45 -2.30 23.55
N LYS A 99 10.47 -1.76 22.32
CA LYS A 99 9.29 -1.25 21.62
C LYS A 99 9.50 -1.38 20.12
N VAL A 100 8.40 -1.64 19.41
CA VAL A 100 8.38 -1.70 17.95
C VAL A 100 7.13 -0.99 17.44
N ASN A 101 7.28 -0.17 16.41
CA ASN A 101 6.18 0.40 15.65
C ASN A 101 6.42 0.12 14.15
N LEU A 102 5.41 -0.46 13.50
CA LEU A 102 5.44 -0.80 12.09
C LEU A 102 4.27 -0.10 11.39
N ILE A 103 4.57 0.71 10.38
CA ILE A 103 3.57 1.31 9.49
C ILE A 103 3.89 0.82 8.09
N VAL A 104 3.01 0.01 7.51
CA VAL A 104 3.30 -0.70 6.25
C VAL A 104 2.42 -0.22 5.11
N GLY A 105 2.90 -0.42 3.87
CA GLY A 105 2.32 0.18 2.67
C GLY A 105 0.79 0.07 2.58
N THR A 106 0.23 -1.13 2.75
CA THR A 106 -1.22 -1.34 2.64
C THR A 106 -2.02 -0.67 3.77
N THR A 107 -1.45 -0.51 4.97
CA THR A 107 -2.12 0.17 6.10
C THR A 107 -2.44 1.63 5.76
N ASN A 108 -1.53 2.30 5.05
CA ASN A 108 -1.75 3.67 4.55
C ASN A 108 -2.96 3.75 3.58
N ASN A 109 -3.35 2.63 2.97
CA ASN A 109 -4.43 2.54 1.99
C ASN A 109 -5.77 2.00 2.55
N TYR A 110 -5.90 1.71 3.85
CA TYR A 110 -7.15 1.18 4.42
C TYR A 110 -8.37 2.08 4.20
N ALA A 111 -8.22 3.39 4.44
CA ALA A 111 -9.29 4.36 4.21
C ALA A 111 -9.71 4.41 2.73
N PRO A 112 -8.80 4.65 1.76
CA PRO A 112 -9.19 4.71 0.35
C PRO A 112 -9.70 3.37 -0.21
N ILE A 113 -9.21 2.22 0.27
CA ILE A 113 -9.77 0.90 -0.06
C ILE A 113 -11.25 0.84 0.36
N SER A 114 -11.54 1.15 1.62
CA SER A 114 -12.91 1.10 2.16
C SER A 114 -13.84 2.04 1.41
N MET A 115 -13.37 3.26 1.11
CA MET A 115 -14.13 4.23 0.31
C MET A 115 -14.39 3.74 -1.12
N SER A 116 -13.43 3.05 -1.74
CA SER A 116 -13.55 2.55 -3.12
C SER A 116 -14.54 1.39 -3.21
N ILE A 117 -14.49 0.46 -2.25
CA ILE A 117 -15.46 -0.64 -2.14
C ILE A 117 -16.86 -0.08 -1.95
N LYS A 118 -17.03 0.86 -1.01
CA LYS A 118 -18.32 1.51 -0.75
C LYS A 118 -18.87 2.15 -2.03
N ARG A 119 -18.07 2.97 -2.72
CA ARG A 119 -18.50 3.64 -3.94
C ARG A 119 -18.83 2.65 -5.06
N ALA A 120 -18.07 1.56 -5.21
CA ALA A 120 -18.37 0.53 -6.19
C ALA A 120 -19.71 -0.17 -5.89
N ALA A 121 -19.96 -0.50 -4.63
CA ALA A 121 -21.21 -1.10 -4.20
C ALA A 121 -22.41 -0.16 -4.42
N GLU A 122 -22.29 1.12 -4.05
CA GLU A 122 -23.34 2.14 -4.25
C GLU A 122 -23.72 2.33 -5.71
N HIS A 123 -22.79 2.16 -6.65
CA HIS A 123 -23.07 2.29 -8.09
C HIS A 123 -23.58 1.00 -8.75
N LEU A 124 -23.23 -0.17 -8.20
CA LEU A 124 -23.55 -1.47 -8.80
C LEU A 124 -24.78 -2.14 -8.21
N ILE A 125 -25.14 -1.81 -6.97
CA ILE A 125 -26.30 -2.40 -6.28
C ILE A 125 -27.42 -1.37 -6.26
N THR A 126 -28.40 -1.55 -7.14
CA THR A 126 -29.56 -0.66 -7.23
C THR A 126 -30.84 -1.35 -6.76
N LYS A 127 -31.85 -0.55 -6.39
CA LYS A 127 -33.11 -1.07 -5.84
C LYS A 127 -33.86 -1.88 -6.89
N GLY A 128 -34.20 -3.12 -6.55
CA GLY A 128 -35.00 -4.01 -7.40
C GLY A 128 -34.18 -4.92 -8.32
N GLU A 129 -32.85 -4.78 -8.32
CA GLU A 129 -31.94 -5.70 -9.01
C GLU A 129 -31.51 -6.84 -8.08
N VAL A 130 -31.37 -8.03 -8.66
CA VAL A 130 -30.82 -9.19 -7.95
C VAL A 130 -29.30 -9.08 -7.95
N VAL A 131 -28.69 -9.17 -6.77
CA VAL A 131 -27.22 -9.19 -6.64
C VAL A 131 -26.69 -10.46 -7.29
N THR A 132 -25.73 -10.30 -8.19
CA THR A 132 -25.09 -11.40 -8.92
C THR A 132 -23.61 -11.53 -8.54
N GLU A 133 -23.05 -12.72 -8.75
CA GLU A 133 -21.60 -12.95 -8.61
C GLU A 133 -20.76 -11.99 -9.46
N GLY A 134 -21.21 -11.69 -10.69
CA GLY A 134 -20.53 -10.74 -11.57
C GLY A 134 -20.48 -9.32 -11.00
N MET A 135 -21.52 -8.91 -10.26
CA MET A 135 -21.52 -7.62 -9.55
C MET A 135 -20.56 -7.63 -8.36
N LEU A 136 -20.58 -8.69 -7.56
CA LEU A 136 -19.67 -8.83 -6.41
C LEU A 136 -18.20 -8.82 -6.86
N ASN A 137 -17.87 -9.53 -7.94
CA ASN A 137 -16.52 -9.53 -8.48
C ASN A 137 -16.06 -8.13 -8.93
N LYS A 138 -16.96 -7.30 -9.51
CA LYS A 138 -16.64 -5.91 -9.86
C LYS A 138 -16.40 -5.03 -8.63
N ILE A 139 -17.12 -5.27 -7.53
CA ILE A 139 -16.87 -4.61 -6.24
C ILE A 139 -15.50 -5.03 -5.70
N GLU A 140 -15.15 -6.32 -5.80
CA GLU A 140 -13.82 -6.80 -5.42
C GLU A 140 -12.69 -6.24 -6.29
N MET A 141 -12.94 -5.89 -7.57
CA MET A 141 -11.94 -5.19 -8.38
C MET A 141 -11.52 -3.84 -7.76
N ALA A 142 -12.45 -3.13 -7.11
CA ALA A 142 -12.12 -1.89 -6.40
C ALA A 142 -11.19 -2.11 -5.20
N PHE A 143 -11.21 -3.31 -4.61
CA PHE A 143 -10.27 -3.75 -3.60
C PHE A 143 -8.92 -4.17 -4.22
N ARG A 144 -8.94 -5.01 -5.25
CA ARG A 144 -7.73 -5.55 -5.91
C ARG A 144 -6.88 -4.48 -6.60
N ALA A 145 -7.48 -3.35 -7.00
CA ALA A 145 -6.77 -2.22 -7.60
C ALA A 145 -5.58 -1.72 -6.74
N TYR A 146 -5.66 -1.88 -5.42
CA TYR A 146 -4.63 -1.45 -4.48
C TYR A 146 -3.51 -2.48 -4.27
N ASP A 147 -3.62 -3.69 -4.85
CA ASP A 147 -2.73 -4.83 -4.55
C ASP A 147 -2.51 -5.00 -3.02
N PRO A 148 -3.58 -5.19 -2.23
CA PRO A 148 -3.47 -5.16 -0.78
C PRO A 148 -2.75 -6.40 -0.23
N CYS A 149 -1.76 -6.20 0.65
CA CYS A 149 -1.14 -7.27 1.45
C CYS A 149 -1.67 -7.22 2.89
N PHE A 150 -2.72 -7.97 3.21
CA PHE A 150 -3.29 -7.97 4.57
C PHE A 150 -2.46 -8.73 5.60
N GLY A 151 -1.68 -9.74 5.19
CA GLY A 151 -0.70 -10.36 6.08
C GLY A 151 0.37 -9.36 6.54
N CYS A 152 0.84 -8.52 5.62
CA CYS A 152 1.75 -7.41 5.93
C CYS A 152 1.03 -6.37 6.82
N ALA A 153 -0.15 -5.89 6.39
CA ALA A 153 -0.86 -4.77 7.00
C ALA A 153 -1.31 -5.01 8.45
N THR A 154 -1.70 -6.24 8.76
CA THR A 154 -2.11 -6.62 10.11
C THR A 154 -0.96 -7.15 10.96
N HIS A 155 0.20 -7.42 10.33
CA HIS A 155 1.34 -8.08 10.98
C HIS A 155 0.98 -9.40 11.67
N SER A 156 -0.08 -10.05 11.20
CA SER A 156 -0.73 -11.15 11.92
C SER A 156 -0.76 -12.40 11.05
N LEU A 157 0.10 -13.37 11.37
CA LEU A 157 0.01 -14.75 10.89
C LEU A 157 0.70 -15.68 11.90
N PRO A 158 0.01 -16.62 12.57
CA PRO A 158 -1.41 -16.94 12.56
C PRO A 158 -2.15 -16.18 13.68
N GLY A 159 -1.99 -14.86 13.77
CA GLY A 159 -2.68 -14.07 14.77
C GLY A 159 -4.11 -13.77 14.33
N ARG A 160 -5.06 -13.92 15.25
CA ARG A 160 -6.47 -13.64 14.98
C ARG A 160 -6.69 -12.14 15.07
N MET A 161 -7.31 -11.53 14.06
CA MET A 161 -7.56 -10.08 14.04
C MET A 161 -8.58 -9.73 15.13
N PRO A 162 -8.26 -8.85 16.10
CA PRO A 162 -9.24 -8.36 17.05
C PRO A 162 -10.33 -7.60 16.29
N LEU A 163 -11.57 -8.09 16.34
CA LEU A 163 -12.72 -7.53 15.65
C LEU A 163 -13.75 -7.08 16.68
N GLN A 164 -14.15 -5.81 16.59
CA GLN A 164 -15.29 -5.27 17.30
C GLN A 164 -16.33 -4.81 16.29
N VAL A 165 -17.49 -5.47 16.27
CA VAL A 165 -18.66 -5.05 15.47
C VAL A 165 -19.61 -4.31 16.39
N THR A 166 -19.91 -3.05 16.08
CA THR A 166 -20.92 -2.26 16.80
C THR A 166 -22.15 -2.12 15.91
N ILE A 167 -23.24 -2.81 16.27
CA ILE A 167 -24.54 -2.70 15.61
C ILE A 167 -25.23 -1.45 16.18
N ARG A 168 -25.73 -0.58 15.29
CA ARG A 168 -26.40 0.67 15.68
C ARG A 168 -27.82 0.72 15.11
N ASP A 169 -28.72 1.38 15.83
CA ASP A 169 -30.08 1.64 15.38
C ASP A 169 -30.13 2.78 14.35
N ALA A 170 -31.33 3.08 13.85
CA ALA A 170 -31.55 4.17 12.89
C ALA A 170 -31.20 5.57 13.45
N ASN A 171 -31.09 5.71 14.78
CA ASN A 171 -30.70 6.95 15.44
C ASN A 171 -29.19 7.00 15.75
N GLY A 172 -28.43 5.96 15.37
CA GLY A 172 -27.00 5.83 15.62
C GLY A 172 -26.65 5.33 17.03
N ALA A 173 -27.63 4.99 17.88
CA ALA A 173 -27.40 4.43 19.20
C ALA A 173 -26.92 2.98 19.08
N PRO A 174 -25.91 2.55 19.86
CA PRO A 174 -25.42 1.17 19.81
C PRO A 174 -26.48 0.21 20.39
N ILE A 175 -26.91 -0.75 19.58
CA ILE A 175 -27.80 -1.85 19.96
C ILE A 175 -26.98 -2.98 20.57
N GLU A 176 -25.84 -3.32 19.95
CA GLU A 176 -25.03 -4.48 20.33
C GLU A 176 -23.56 -4.27 19.96
N VAL A 177 -22.66 -4.82 20.77
CA VAL A 177 -21.22 -4.82 20.51
C VAL A 177 -20.70 -6.26 20.58
N LEU A 178 -20.39 -6.84 19.42
CA LEU A 178 -19.78 -8.16 19.30
C LEU A 178 -18.26 -8.01 19.27
N LYS A 179 -17.58 -8.79 20.10
CA LYS A 179 -16.12 -8.75 20.27
C LYS A 179 -15.53 -10.12 19.97
N GLN A 180 -14.46 -10.14 19.20
CA GLN A 180 -13.71 -11.35 18.89
C GLN A 180 -12.21 -11.06 19.02
N PHE A 181 -11.53 -11.79 19.89
CA PHE A 181 -10.08 -11.68 20.15
C PHE A 181 -9.63 -10.33 20.74
N CYS A 182 -10.55 -9.60 21.37
CA CYS A 182 -10.33 -8.39 22.15
C CYS A 182 -10.90 -8.50 23.57
#